data_AF-A0A0P0P305-F1
#
_entry.id   AF-A0A0P0P305-F1
#
_cell.length_a   1.000
_cell.length_b   1.000
_cell.length_c   1.000
_cell.angle_alpha   90.00
_cell.angle_beta   90.00
_cell.angle_gamma   90.00
#
_symmetry.space_group_name_H-M   'P 1'
#
loop_
_entity.id
_entity.type
_entity.pdbx_description
1 polymer ?
#
loop_
_entity_poly.entity_id
_entity_poly.type
_entity_poly.pdbx_seq_one_letter_code
_entity_poly.pdbx_strand_id
1 'polypeptide(L)'
;MATVPVHAVEPAATVYSVSIRLHDGDRLVGEPRLKVHAGATAQVEIRDAEGHGFSVSLVARPGPDADVSVSSSIDATSITGFRQAIHPKLIVKPGQEAAIAFGQDTGTQKPFRVDITVEQAAL
;
A
#
# COMPACT_ATOMS: atom_id res chain seq x y z
N MET A 1 24.33 -24.56 38.78
CA MET A 1 22.97 -24.04 38.49
C MET A 1 22.92 -23.73 37.00
N ALA A 2 22.05 -24.39 36.24
CA ALA A 2 21.95 -24.18 34.79
C ALA A 2 20.90 -23.10 34.50
N THR A 3 21.33 -22.03 33.85
CA THR A 3 20.46 -20.94 33.40
C THR A 3 19.67 -21.43 32.19
N VAL A 4 18.35 -21.57 32.33
CA VAL A 4 17.48 -21.89 31.19
C VAL A 4 17.38 -20.63 30.32
N PRO A 5 17.71 -20.68 29.01
CA PRO A 5 17.49 -19.55 28.14
C PRO A 5 15.98 -19.35 27.96
N VAL A 6 15.46 -18.25 28.49
CA VAL A 6 14.12 -17.77 28.18
C VAL A 6 14.15 -17.43 26.68
N HIS A 7 13.58 -18.32 25.87
CA HIS A 7 13.22 -17.94 24.51
C HIS A 7 12.18 -16.85 24.65
N ALA A 8 12.56 -15.61 24.35
CA ALA A 8 11.60 -14.55 24.14
C ALA A 8 10.68 -15.06 23.03
N VAL A 9 9.44 -15.38 23.40
CA VAL A 9 8.39 -15.60 22.42
C VAL A 9 8.21 -14.25 21.76
N GLU A 10 8.82 -14.06 20.59
CA GLU A 10 8.51 -12.90 19.76
C GLU A 10 6.98 -12.85 19.64
N PRO A 11 6.32 -11.73 19.96
CA PRO A 11 4.89 -11.63 19.77
C PRO A 11 4.62 -11.99 18.30
N ALA A 12 3.72 -12.95 18.09
CA ALA A 12 3.39 -13.45 16.77
C ALA A 12 3.20 -12.25 15.83
N ALA A 13 4.07 -12.12 14.83
CA ALA A 13 4.17 -10.90 14.04
C ALA A 13 2.82 -10.62 13.38
N THR A 14 2.17 -9.51 13.74
CA THR A 14 0.88 -9.13 13.14
C THR A 14 1.06 -9.08 11.63
N VAL A 15 0.25 -9.83 10.90
CA VAL A 15 0.22 -9.82 9.43
C VAL A 15 -1.01 -9.04 8.98
N TYR A 16 -0.83 -8.19 7.99
CA TYR A 16 -1.90 -7.48 7.31
C TYR A 16 -2.08 -8.03 5.90
N SER A 17 -3.32 -8.14 5.46
CA SER A 17 -3.68 -8.26 4.06
C SER A 17 -3.97 -6.86 3.53
N VAL A 18 -3.15 -6.39 2.58
CA VAL A 18 -3.29 -5.08 1.96
C VAL A 18 -3.79 -5.28 0.53
N SER A 19 -5.01 -4.82 0.25
CA SER A 19 -5.56 -4.75 -1.10
C SER A 19 -5.36 -3.35 -1.65
N ILE A 20 -4.83 -3.26 -2.86
CA ILE A 20 -4.56 -1.98 -3.53
C ILE A 20 -5.31 -1.98 -4.85
N ARG A 21 -6.01 -0.90 -5.20
CA ARG A 21 -6.51 -0.64 -6.57
C ARG A 21 -5.80 0.56 -7.14
N LEU A 22 -5.29 0.41 -8.36
CA LEU A 22 -4.47 1.40 -9.03
C LEU A 22 -5.22 1.90 -10.26
N HIS A 23 -5.43 3.20 -10.32
CA HIS A 23 -6.20 3.86 -11.37
C HIS A 23 -5.36 4.93 -12.07
N ASP A 24 -5.43 4.94 -13.40
CA ASP A 24 -4.98 6.05 -14.25
C ASP A 24 -6.23 6.74 -14.80
N GLY A 25 -6.61 7.86 -14.16
CA GLY A 25 -7.92 8.45 -14.35
C GLY A 25 -9.06 7.52 -13.94
N ASP A 26 -10.00 7.31 -14.85
CA ASP A 26 -11.15 6.43 -14.62
C ASP A 26 -10.84 4.94 -14.94
N ARG A 27 -9.65 4.64 -15.48
CA ARG A 27 -9.24 3.28 -15.85
C ARG A 27 -8.57 2.57 -14.67
N LEU A 28 -9.02 1.35 -14.38
CA LEU A 28 -8.31 0.44 -13.48
C LEU A 28 -7.11 -0.18 -14.20
N VAL A 29 -5.92 -0.02 -13.64
CA VAL A 29 -4.64 -0.54 -14.16
C VAL A 29 -4.24 -1.83 -13.46
N GLY A 30 -4.56 -1.99 -12.17
CA GLY A 30 -4.28 -3.23 -11.45
C GLY A 30 -4.82 -3.27 -10.03
N GLU A 31 -4.95 -4.50 -9.50
CA GLU A 31 -5.48 -4.74 -8.15
C GLU A 31 -4.62 -5.73 -7.33
N PRO A 32 -3.36 -5.40 -7.00
CA PRO A 32 -2.51 -6.32 -6.26
C PRO A 32 -2.98 -6.49 -4.82
N ARG A 33 -2.74 -7.69 -4.29
CA ARG A 33 -2.96 -8.02 -2.88
C ARG A 33 -1.66 -8.50 -2.27
N LEU A 34 -1.29 -7.91 -1.13
CA LEU A 34 -0.03 -8.17 -0.45
C LEU A 34 -0.29 -8.67 0.97
N LYS A 35 0.47 -9.67 1.40
CA LYS A 35 0.60 -10.02 2.82
C LYS A 35 1.81 -9.27 3.38
N VAL A 36 1.60 -8.48 4.42
CA VAL A 36 2.60 -7.55 4.96
C VAL A 36 2.75 -7.80 6.45
N HIS A 37 3.94 -8.19 6.87
CA HIS A 37 4.27 -8.24 8.29
C HIS A 37 4.36 -6.82 8.85
N ALA A 38 3.79 -6.59 10.03
CA ALA A 38 3.81 -5.30 10.69
C ALA A 38 5.25 -4.78 10.82
N GLY A 39 5.48 -3.55 10.32
CA GLY A 39 6.79 -2.90 10.32
C GLY A 39 7.72 -3.31 9.18
N ALA A 40 7.41 -4.35 8.41
CA ALA A 40 8.17 -4.74 7.23
C ALA A 40 7.76 -3.92 6.00
N THR A 41 8.71 -3.75 5.07
CA THR A 41 8.43 -3.14 3.76
C THR A 41 7.94 -4.21 2.81
N ALA A 42 6.77 -3.97 2.21
CA ALA A 42 6.28 -4.71 1.07
C ALA A 42 6.36 -3.83 -0.18
N GLN A 43 6.69 -4.44 -1.32
CA GLN A 43 6.79 -3.74 -2.59
C GLN A 43 6.01 -4.49 -3.66
N VAL A 44 5.33 -3.74 -4.52
CA VAL A 44 4.71 -4.24 -5.73
C VAL A 44 5.02 -3.32 -6.89
N GLU A 45 5.25 -3.91 -8.04
CA GLU A 45 5.41 -3.21 -9.29
C GLU A 45 4.47 -3.81 -10.32
N ILE A 46 3.70 -2.95 -10.98
CA ILE A 46 2.79 -3.31 -12.06
C ILE A 46 3.16 -2.46 -13.26
N ARG A 47 3.35 -3.12 -14.40
CA ARG A 47 3.51 -2.46 -15.70
C ARG A 47 2.67 -3.22 -16.70
N ASP A 48 1.90 -2.50 -17.51
CA ASP A 48 1.19 -3.11 -18.63
C ASP A 48 1.94 -2.88 -19.96
N ALA A 49 1.45 -3.54 -21.01
CA ALA A 49 2.03 -3.44 -22.35
C ALA A 49 1.76 -2.09 -23.03
N GLU A 50 0.78 -1.33 -22.53
CA GLU A 50 0.39 -0.02 -23.05
C GLU A 50 1.27 1.11 -22.49
N GLY A 51 2.10 0.81 -21.49
CA GLY A 51 3.06 1.74 -20.90
C GLY A 51 2.61 2.38 -19.59
N HIS A 52 1.47 1.95 -19.03
CA HIS A 52 1.10 2.31 -17.67
C HIS A 52 2.01 1.59 -16.68
N GLY A 53 2.41 2.28 -15.62
CA GLY A 53 3.31 1.73 -14.62
C GLY A 53 3.00 2.27 -13.23
N PHE A 54 2.97 1.39 -12.24
CA PHE A 54 2.89 1.73 -10.84
C PHE A 54 3.94 0.95 -10.06
N SER A 55 4.72 1.64 -9.24
CA SER A 55 5.56 1.04 -8.21
C SER A 55 5.08 1.54 -6.86
N VAL A 56 4.72 0.62 -5.97
CA VAL A 56 4.25 0.92 -4.62
C VAL A 56 5.13 0.19 -3.62
N SER A 57 5.79 0.94 -2.75
CA SER A 57 6.48 0.42 -1.57
C SER A 57 5.74 0.88 -0.34
N LEU A 58 5.36 -0.02 0.57
CA LEU A 58 4.56 0.32 1.75
C LEU A 58 5.02 -0.38 3.02
N VAL A 59 4.78 0.28 4.14
CA VAL A 59 5.01 -0.24 5.50
C VAL A 59 3.74 -0.04 6.29
N ALA A 60 3.14 -1.13 6.78
CA ALA A 60 1.97 -1.11 7.65
C ALA A 60 2.38 -1.30 9.11
N ARG A 61 1.89 -0.46 10.02
CA ARG A 61 2.17 -0.54 11.46
C ARG A 61 0.89 -0.40 12.27
N PRO A 62 0.74 -1.15 13.38
CA PRO A 62 -0.37 -0.91 14.30
C PRO A 62 -0.29 0.52 14.85
N GLY A 63 -1.46 1.17 14.92
CA GLY A 63 -1.68 2.50 15.47
C GLY A 63 -2.51 2.45 16.76
N PRO A 64 -2.79 3.62 17.36
CA PRO A 64 -3.76 3.73 18.44
C PRO A 64 -5.17 3.33 17.96
N ASP A 65 -6.05 2.95 18.87
CA ASP A 65 -7.47 2.67 18.59
C ASP A 65 -7.73 1.57 17.54
N ALA A 66 -6.78 0.63 17.39
CA ALA A 66 -6.78 -0.43 16.39
C ALA A 66 -6.71 0.05 14.92
N ASP A 67 -6.30 1.30 14.70
CA ASP A 67 -5.98 1.80 13.37
C ASP A 67 -4.66 1.20 12.85
N VAL A 68 -4.42 1.32 11.55
CA VAL A 68 -3.15 0.95 10.89
C VAL A 68 -2.54 2.18 10.24
N SER A 69 -1.33 2.54 10.66
CA SER A 69 -0.52 3.53 9.95
C SER A 69 0.12 2.89 8.73
N VAL A 70 -0.18 3.41 7.55
CA VAL A 70 0.42 3.00 6.28
C VAL A 70 1.29 4.14 5.75
N SER A 71 2.59 3.91 5.67
CA SER A 71 3.51 4.81 4.95
C SER A 71 3.82 4.18 3.61
N SER A 72 3.76 4.96 2.52
CA SER A 72 4.05 4.43 1.20
C SER A 72 4.87 5.39 0.33
N SER A 73 5.52 4.82 -0.67
CA SER A 73 6.09 5.51 -1.84
C SER A 73 5.36 4.99 -3.05
N ILE A 74 4.77 5.88 -3.83
CA ILE A 74 3.99 5.53 -5.02
C ILE A 74 4.57 6.30 -6.19
N ASP A 75 5.05 5.57 -7.19
CA ASP A 75 5.52 6.10 -8.46
C ASP A 75 4.57 5.62 -9.55
N ALA A 76 3.91 6.55 -10.25
CA ALA A 76 2.97 6.28 -11.32
C ALA A 76 3.47 6.84 -12.66
N THR A 77 3.23 6.09 -13.74
CA THR A 77 3.49 6.48 -15.13
C THR A 77 2.22 6.21 -15.95
N SER A 78 1.76 7.21 -16.69
CA SER A 78 0.64 7.07 -17.64
C SER A 78 1.12 6.73 -19.04
N ILE A 79 0.20 6.32 -19.91
CA ILE A 79 0.44 6.05 -21.34
C ILE A 79 1.05 7.23 -22.11
N THR A 80 0.79 8.47 -21.68
CA THR A 80 1.36 9.68 -22.32
C THR A 80 2.82 9.92 -21.92
N GLY A 81 3.37 9.09 -21.03
CA GLY A 81 4.70 9.27 -20.44
C GLY A 81 4.71 10.25 -19.27
N PHE A 82 3.56 10.82 -18.87
CA PHE A 82 3.47 11.62 -17.65
C PHE A 82 3.76 10.74 -16.42
N ARG A 83 4.66 11.23 -15.55
CA ARG A 83 5.12 10.53 -14.35
C ARG A 83 4.91 11.36 -13.11
N GLN A 84 4.52 10.70 -12.02
CA GLN A 84 4.38 11.35 -10.74
C GLN A 84 4.73 10.43 -9.58
N ALA A 85 5.37 11.00 -8.56
CA ALA A 85 5.73 10.32 -7.34
C ALA A 85 5.13 11.03 -6.12
N ILE A 86 4.62 10.27 -5.17
CA ILE A 86 4.13 10.76 -3.87
C ILE A 86 4.56 9.83 -2.73
N HIS A 87 4.65 10.37 -1.51
CA HIS A 87 4.99 9.61 -0.32
C HIS A 87 3.93 9.75 0.79
N PRO A 88 2.71 9.23 0.57
CA PRO A 88 1.62 9.48 1.49
C PRO A 88 1.77 8.64 2.77
N LYS A 89 1.32 9.23 3.87
CA LYS A 89 1.13 8.57 5.15
C LYS A 89 -0.36 8.60 5.50
N LEU A 90 -0.96 7.43 5.61
CA LEU A 90 -2.37 7.25 5.92
C LEU A 90 -2.54 6.59 7.28
N ILE A 91 -3.62 6.95 7.97
CA ILE A 91 -4.17 6.20 9.08
C ILE A 91 -5.44 5.52 8.56
N VAL A 92 -5.42 4.20 8.50
CA VAL A 92 -6.47 3.39 7.88
C VAL A 92 -7.13 2.55 8.95
N LYS A 93 -8.45 2.61 9.03
CA LYS A 93 -9.23 1.68 9.87
C LYS A 93 -9.30 0.31 9.17
N PRO A 94 -9.03 -0.80 9.87
CA PRO A 94 -9.14 -2.12 9.28
C PRO A 94 -10.49 -2.34 8.58
N GLY A 95 -10.45 -2.86 7.35
CA GLY A 95 -11.62 -3.08 6.50
C GLY A 95 -12.22 -1.83 5.84
N GLN A 96 -11.70 -0.63 6.11
CA GLN A 96 -12.12 0.59 5.43
C GLN A 96 -11.18 0.94 4.28
N GLU A 97 -11.76 1.37 3.16
CA GLU A 97 -11.01 1.85 2.00
C GLU A 97 -10.51 3.28 2.26
N ALA A 98 -9.23 3.51 2.00
CA ALA A 98 -8.60 4.83 1.98
C ALA A 98 -8.14 5.15 0.56
N ALA A 99 -8.59 6.28 0.02
CA ALA A 99 -8.30 6.71 -1.35
C ALA A 99 -7.27 7.85 -1.38
N ILE A 100 -6.34 7.77 -2.32
CA ILE A 100 -5.35 8.81 -2.59
C ILE A 100 -5.45 9.19 -4.06
N ALA A 101 -5.85 10.43 -4.34
CA ALA A 101 -5.79 10.99 -5.69
C ALA A 101 -4.59 11.93 -5.81
N PHE A 102 -3.82 11.82 -6.89
CA PHE A 102 -2.66 12.68 -7.12
C PHE A 102 -2.41 12.91 -8.61
N GLY A 103 -1.87 14.10 -8.90
CA GLY A 103 -1.63 14.57 -10.25
C GLY A 103 -2.65 15.58 -10.72
N GLN A 104 -2.61 15.87 -12.01
CA GLN A 104 -3.41 16.96 -12.56
C GLN A 104 -4.79 16.45 -12.97
N ASP A 105 -5.81 17.21 -12.58
CA ASP A 105 -7.14 17.13 -13.17
C ASP A 105 -7.27 18.28 -14.16
N THR A 106 -7.18 17.96 -15.44
CA THR A 106 -7.32 18.89 -16.57
C THR A 106 -8.36 18.36 -17.55
N GLY A 107 -8.71 19.16 -18.55
CA GLY A 107 -9.64 18.72 -19.60
C GLY A 107 -9.18 17.49 -20.41
N THR A 108 -7.88 17.17 -20.39
CA THR A 108 -7.29 16.05 -21.15
C THR A 108 -6.59 15.02 -20.28
N GLN A 109 -6.51 15.24 -18.96
CA GLN A 109 -5.80 14.36 -18.04
C GLN A 109 -6.57 14.24 -16.73
N LYS A 110 -6.75 13.02 -16.26
CA LYS A 110 -7.33 12.74 -14.96
C LYS A 110 -6.21 12.35 -13.98
N PRO A 111 -6.38 12.63 -12.68
CA PRO A 111 -5.38 12.26 -11.69
C PRO A 111 -5.25 10.74 -11.58
N PHE A 112 -4.09 10.27 -11.15
CA PHE A 112 -3.94 8.91 -10.67
C PHE A 112 -4.73 8.75 -9.38
N ARG A 113 -5.28 7.55 -9.15
CA ARG A 113 -5.93 7.20 -7.90
C ARG A 113 -5.43 5.86 -7.39
N VAL A 114 -5.18 5.80 -6.09
CA VAL A 114 -4.78 4.57 -5.39
C VAL A 114 -5.72 4.35 -4.22
N ASP A 115 -6.48 3.26 -4.26
CA ASP A 115 -7.34 2.84 -3.17
C ASP A 115 -6.67 1.74 -2.38
N ILE A 116 -6.61 1.88 -1.06
CA ILE A 116 -5.94 0.96 -0.16
C ILE A 116 -6.95 0.49 0.87
N THR A 117 -7.10 -0.82 0.99
CA THR A 117 -7.82 -1.45 2.10
C THR A 117 -6.85 -2.34 2.87
N VAL A 118 -6.86 -2.22 4.18
CA VAL A 118 -6.02 -3.02 5.07
C VAL A 118 -6.91 -3.88 5.94
N GLU A 119 -6.63 -5.18 6.00
CA GLU A 119 -7.29 -6.12 6.91
C GLU A 119 -6.22 -6.81 7.77
N GLN A 120 -6.56 -7.12 9.02
CA GLN A 120 -5.70 -7.99 9.81
C GLN A 120 -5.86 -9.43 9.29
N ALA A 121 -4.76 -10.03 8.84
CA ALA A 121 -4.76 -11.42 8.40
C ALA A 121 -4.65 -12.35 9.61
N ALA A 122 -5.44 -13.42 9.62
CA ALA A 122 -5.17 -14.53 10.51
C ALA A 122 -3.84 -15.18 10.11
N LEU A 123 -3.00 -15.46 11.11
CA LEU A 123 -1.78 -16.25 10.96
C LEU A 123 -2.10 -17.71 10.64
#